data_AF-A0A434U155-F1
#
_entry.id   AF-A0A434U155-F1
#
_cell.length_a   1.000
_cell.length_b   1.000
_cell.length_c   1.000
_cell.angle_alpha   90.00
_cell.angle_beta   90.00
_cell.angle_gamma   90.00
#
_symmetry.space_group_name_H-M   'P 1'
#
loop_
_entity.id
_entity.type
_entity.pdbx_description
1 polymer ?
#
loop_
_entity_poly.entity_id
_entity_poly.type
_entity_poly.pdbx_seq_one_letter_code
_entity_poly.pdbx_strand_id
1 'polypeptide(L)'
;MKLNINTDFTKFPRAVSVLPAGEGGAATPFDKAILTHDERHLRRRAIETAGGDRVLVDLPEPVALGNGDRLVLEDGRQLEIVAAPEEVYDIRARATVHLTELAWHIGNRHLAAAIEADRILILRDHVIKAMLEGLGATVGEVVEPFSPVRGAYSGQGHEHSHAHDDHGHDHHDHDHAHGHHDHDHDHHHHHD
;
A
#
# COMPACT_ATOMS: atom_id res chain seq x y z
N MET A 1 11.39 15.04 -12.50
CA MET A 1 11.65 14.28 -13.74
C MET A 1 10.61 14.67 -14.78
N LYS A 2 11.00 15.24 -15.92
CA LYS A 2 10.04 15.56 -17.00
C LYS A 2 9.66 14.25 -17.69
N LEU A 3 8.37 13.91 -17.72
CA LEU A 3 7.87 12.81 -18.53
C LEU A 3 8.15 13.14 -20.00
N ASN A 4 9.06 12.39 -20.64
CA ASN A 4 9.28 12.51 -22.07
C ASN A 4 8.06 11.94 -22.79
N ILE A 5 7.25 12.84 -23.38
CA ILE A 5 5.99 12.55 -24.09
C ILE A 5 6.15 11.65 -25.33
N ASN A 6 7.38 11.31 -25.71
CA ASN A 6 7.71 10.42 -26.84
C ASN A 6 8.03 8.97 -26.44
N THR A 7 7.80 8.56 -25.18
CA THR A 7 7.98 7.16 -24.80
C THR A 7 6.79 6.35 -25.30
N ASP A 8 7.01 5.54 -26.34
CA ASP A 8 6.00 4.62 -26.87
C ASP A 8 5.92 3.37 -25.97
N PHE A 9 5.02 3.42 -24.98
CA PHE A 9 4.78 2.33 -24.04
C PHE A 9 4.18 1.07 -24.69
N THR A 10 3.70 1.15 -25.93
CA THR A 10 3.12 -0.02 -26.62
C THR A 10 4.16 -1.06 -27.03
N LYS A 11 5.46 -0.71 -26.94
CA LYS A 11 6.58 -1.60 -27.28
C LYS A 11 7.11 -2.42 -26.11
N PHE A 12 6.71 -2.11 -24.88
CA PHE A 12 7.19 -2.85 -23.72
C PHE A 12 6.41 -4.15 -23.57
N PRO A 13 7.06 -5.29 -23.25
CA PRO A 13 6.36 -6.47 -22.80
C PRO A 13 5.40 -6.12 -21.67
N ARG A 14 4.17 -6.63 -21.74
CA ARG A 14 3.10 -6.28 -20.82
C ARG A 14 2.91 -7.39 -19.79
N ALA A 15 2.92 -7.03 -18.50
CA ALA A 15 2.55 -7.90 -17.39
C ALA A 15 1.07 -7.71 -17.05
N VAL A 16 0.32 -8.81 -17.02
CA VAL A 16 -1.15 -8.80 -16.96
C VAL A 16 -1.74 -9.54 -15.75
N SER A 17 -0.94 -10.36 -15.08
CA SER A 17 -1.35 -11.05 -13.85
C SER A 17 -0.18 -11.22 -12.88
N VAL A 18 -0.50 -11.65 -11.66
CA VAL A 18 0.43 -11.85 -10.56
C VAL A 18 0.35 -13.29 -10.10
N LEU A 19 1.49 -13.91 -9.82
CA LEU A 19 1.59 -15.15 -9.05
C LEU A 19 2.17 -14.81 -7.68
N PRO A 20 1.52 -15.21 -6.58
CA PRO A 20 2.07 -15.08 -5.24
C PRO A 20 3.44 -15.78 -5.12
N ALA A 21 4.28 -15.28 -4.20
CA ALA A 21 5.53 -15.92 -3.85
C ALA A 21 5.33 -17.41 -3.52
N GLY A 22 6.07 -18.28 -4.19
CA GLY A 22 5.96 -19.74 -4.06
C GLY A 22 5.04 -20.42 -5.08
N GLU A 23 4.14 -19.68 -5.74
CA GLU A 23 3.24 -20.22 -6.78
C GLU A 23 3.82 -20.13 -8.19
N GLY A 24 5.00 -19.52 -8.36
CA GLY A 24 5.70 -19.39 -9.64
C GLY A 24 6.15 -20.71 -10.28
N GLY A 25 6.06 -21.83 -9.55
CA GLY A 25 6.50 -23.16 -9.99
C GLY A 25 8.00 -23.24 -10.31
N ALA A 26 8.39 -24.21 -11.13
CA ALA A 26 9.79 -24.43 -11.54
C ALA A 26 10.27 -23.47 -12.64
N ALA A 27 9.41 -22.57 -13.14
CA ALA A 27 9.79 -21.59 -14.15
C ALA A 27 10.86 -20.64 -13.56
N THR A 28 11.99 -20.51 -14.25
CA THR A 28 13.00 -19.52 -13.89
C THR A 28 12.52 -18.15 -14.37
N PRO A 29 12.43 -17.13 -13.49
CA PRO A 29 12.11 -15.77 -13.92
C PRO A 29 13.08 -15.29 -14.99
N PHE A 30 12.59 -14.60 -16.02
CA PHE A 30 13.46 -14.11 -17.09
C PHE A 30 14.33 -12.93 -16.62
N ASP A 31 13.83 -12.17 -15.65
CA ASP A 31 14.55 -11.09 -14.97
C ASP A 31 13.87 -10.81 -13.61
N LYS A 32 14.34 -9.79 -12.91
CA LYS A 32 13.80 -9.31 -11.64
C LYS A 32 13.57 -7.80 -11.69
N ALA A 33 12.60 -7.30 -10.94
CA ALA A 33 12.42 -5.87 -10.67
C ALA A 33 12.65 -5.62 -9.18
N ILE A 34 13.64 -4.77 -8.87
CA ILE A 34 13.98 -4.40 -7.49
C ILE A 34 13.23 -3.11 -7.19
N LEU A 35 12.21 -3.19 -6.34
CA LEU A 35 11.25 -2.10 -6.11
C LEU A 35 11.13 -1.80 -4.61
N THR A 36 11.07 -0.53 -4.24
CA THR A 36 10.77 -0.09 -2.87
C THR A 36 9.33 -0.39 -2.46
N HIS A 37 8.99 -0.27 -1.19
CA HIS A 37 7.63 -0.55 -0.70
C HIS A 37 6.55 0.25 -1.44
N ASP A 38 6.76 1.56 -1.61
CA ASP A 38 5.83 2.44 -2.31
C ASP A 38 5.74 2.10 -3.80
N GLU A 39 6.83 1.60 -4.38
CA GLU A 39 6.87 1.19 -5.77
C GLU A 39 6.19 -0.15 -6.06
N ARG A 40 5.91 -0.95 -5.02
CA ARG A 40 5.28 -2.27 -5.16
C ARG A 40 3.76 -2.23 -5.15
N HIS A 41 3.15 -1.05 -5.07
CA HIS A 41 1.70 -0.88 -5.28
C HIS A 41 1.41 -0.54 -6.74
N LEU A 42 1.09 -1.56 -7.53
CA LEU A 42 1.00 -1.44 -8.98
C LEU A 42 -0.40 -1.76 -9.50
N ARG A 43 -0.90 -0.89 -10.37
CA ARG A 43 -2.01 -1.20 -11.29
C ARG A 43 -1.55 -1.07 -12.72
N ARG A 44 -1.08 0.13 -13.08
CA ARG A 44 -0.54 0.42 -14.42
C ARG A 44 0.68 1.32 -14.36
N ARG A 45 1.86 0.78 -14.65
CA ARG A 45 3.14 1.52 -14.62
C ARG A 45 4.20 0.80 -15.44
N ALA A 46 5.03 1.55 -16.16
CA ALA A 46 6.26 0.98 -16.72
C ALA A 46 7.33 0.90 -15.63
N ILE A 47 7.88 -0.29 -15.39
CA ILE A 47 8.97 -0.54 -14.46
C ILE A 47 10.22 -0.98 -15.21
N GLU A 48 11.37 -0.70 -14.62
CA GLU A 48 12.67 -1.15 -15.12
C GLU A 48 13.05 -2.45 -14.41
N THR A 49 13.64 -3.38 -15.16
CA THR A 49 14.17 -4.63 -14.62
C THR A 49 15.65 -4.48 -14.27
N ALA A 50 16.20 -5.39 -13.47
CA ALA A 50 17.61 -5.39 -13.11
C ALA A 50 18.53 -5.56 -14.33
N GLY A 51 18.06 -6.23 -15.39
CA GLY A 51 18.74 -6.33 -16.68
C GLY A 51 18.68 -5.08 -17.56
N GLY A 52 17.95 -4.03 -17.15
CA GLY A 52 17.79 -2.78 -17.90
C GLY A 52 16.67 -2.80 -18.95
N ASP A 53 15.89 -3.88 -19.01
CA ASP A 53 14.66 -3.94 -19.81
C ASP A 53 13.55 -3.14 -19.14
N ARG A 54 12.49 -2.85 -19.90
CA ARG A 54 11.29 -2.18 -19.39
C ARG A 54 10.06 -3.04 -19.61
N VAL A 55 9.25 -3.18 -18.57
CA VAL A 55 7.98 -3.93 -18.60
C VAL A 55 6.85 -2.98 -18.25
N LEU A 56 5.78 -3.01 -19.04
CA LEU A 56 4.54 -2.32 -18.71
C LEU A 56 3.69 -3.23 -17.82
N VAL A 57 3.54 -2.88 -16.54
CA VAL A 57 2.53 -3.50 -15.68
C VAL A 57 1.17 -2.92 -16.05
N ASP A 58 0.18 -3.77 -16.31
CA ASP A 58 -1.21 -3.41 -16.65
C ASP A 58 -2.16 -4.47 -16.07
N LEU A 59 -2.34 -4.40 -14.75
CA LEU A 59 -3.18 -5.30 -13.97
C LEU A 59 -4.65 -4.84 -13.97
N PRO A 60 -5.61 -5.77 -13.81
CA PRO A 60 -7.04 -5.44 -13.78
C PRO A 60 -7.38 -4.48 -12.63
N GLU A 61 -6.73 -4.64 -11.48
CA GLU A 61 -6.88 -3.81 -10.28
C GLU A 61 -5.50 -3.49 -9.65
N PRO A 62 -5.43 -2.51 -8.73
CA PRO A 62 -4.22 -2.26 -7.96
C PRO A 62 -3.86 -3.43 -7.06
N VAL A 63 -2.61 -3.89 -7.15
CA VAL A 63 -2.07 -4.99 -6.34
C VAL A 63 -0.87 -4.49 -5.54
N ALA A 64 -0.85 -4.80 -4.24
CA ALA A 64 0.32 -4.63 -3.39
C ALA A 64 1.23 -5.86 -3.52
N LEU A 65 2.35 -5.73 -4.22
CA LEU A 65 3.27 -6.84 -4.50
C LEU A 65 4.20 -7.10 -3.29
N GLY A 66 4.27 -8.36 -2.89
CA GLY A 66 5.21 -8.86 -1.90
C GLY A 66 6.58 -9.18 -2.50
N ASN A 67 7.57 -9.36 -1.64
CA ASN A 67 8.86 -9.90 -2.04
C ASN A 67 8.68 -11.35 -2.55
N GLY A 68 9.21 -11.65 -3.73
CA GLY A 68 9.13 -12.96 -4.37
C GLY A 68 7.86 -13.19 -5.19
N ASP A 69 6.87 -12.27 -5.17
CA ASP A 69 5.74 -12.30 -6.10
C ASP A 69 6.27 -12.20 -7.54
N ARG A 70 5.52 -12.74 -8.50
CA ARG A 70 5.93 -12.73 -9.91
C ARG A 70 4.87 -12.08 -10.78
N LEU A 71 5.30 -11.16 -11.63
CA LEU A 71 4.48 -10.62 -12.71
C LEU A 71 4.54 -11.55 -13.91
N VAL A 72 3.38 -11.96 -14.42
CA VAL A 72 3.30 -12.82 -15.62
C VAL A 72 3.04 -11.94 -16.83
N LEU A 73 3.93 -12.07 -17.82
CA LEU A 73 3.87 -11.35 -19.09
C LEU A 73 2.91 -12.06 -20.05
N GLU A 74 2.41 -11.33 -21.04
CA GLU A 74 1.53 -11.88 -22.10
C GLU A 74 2.15 -13.03 -22.89
N ASP A 75 3.48 -13.06 -23.00
CA ASP A 75 4.23 -14.13 -23.65
C ASP A 75 4.56 -15.31 -22.71
N GLY A 76 4.02 -15.29 -21.48
CA GLY A 76 4.18 -16.33 -20.47
C GLY A 76 5.46 -16.25 -19.65
N ARG A 77 6.37 -15.31 -19.95
CA ARG A 77 7.56 -15.08 -19.11
C ARG A 77 7.15 -14.54 -17.74
N GLN A 78 7.99 -14.77 -16.74
CA GLN A 78 7.77 -14.32 -15.36
C GLN A 78 8.87 -13.35 -14.94
N LEU A 79 8.47 -12.18 -14.42
CA LEU A 79 9.36 -11.18 -13.81
C LEU A 79 9.21 -11.27 -12.28
N GLU A 80 10.29 -11.58 -11.58
CA GLU A 80 10.27 -11.67 -10.11
C GLU A 80 10.34 -10.27 -9.47
N ILE A 81 9.50 -10.02 -8.48
CA ILE A 81 9.56 -8.82 -7.66
C ILE A 81 10.49 -9.06 -6.49
N VAL A 82 11.48 -8.20 -6.32
CA VAL A 82 12.40 -8.21 -5.19
C VAL A 82 12.20 -6.92 -4.40
N ALA A 83 12.01 -7.04 -3.08
CA ALA A 83 11.98 -5.88 -2.21
C ALA A 83 13.35 -5.22 -2.17
N ALA A 84 13.40 -3.95 -2.57
CA ALA A 84 14.62 -3.15 -2.51
C ALA A 84 15.06 -2.96 -1.05
N PRO A 85 16.38 -2.91 -0.77
CA PRO A 85 16.87 -2.42 0.51
C PRO A 85 16.45 -0.95 0.69
N GLU A 86 15.84 -0.65 1.83
CA GLU A 86 15.33 0.69 2.15
C GLU A 86 15.93 1.16 3.46
N GLU A 87 16.09 2.48 3.61
CA GLU A 87 16.50 3.07 4.88
C GLU A 87 15.33 2.97 5.89
N VAL A 88 15.51 2.11 6.88
CA VAL A 88 14.49 1.81 7.90
C VAL A 88 15.05 2.02 9.30
N TYR A 89 14.13 2.07 10.26
CA TYR A 89 14.46 1.97 11.67
C TYR A 89 14.24 0.55 12.18
N ASP A 90 15.27 0.00 12.86
CA ASP A 90 15.18 -1.24 13.64
C ASP A 90 14.74 -0.88 15.07
N ILE A 91 13.47 -1.18 15.39
CA ILE A 91 12.85 -0.83 16.66
C ILE A 91 12.82 -2.06 17.55
N ARG A 92 13.55 -2.00 18.67
CA ARG A 92 13.63 -3.08 19.65
C ARG A 92 13.03 -2.70 20.99
N ALA A 93 12.38 -3.68 21.59
CA ALA A 93 11.73 -3.55 22.89
C ALA A 93 12.55 -4.21 24.01
N ARG A 94 12.34 -3.74 25.24
CA ARG A 94 12.91 -4.36 26.45
C ARG A 94 12.28 -5.71 26.83
N ALA A 95 11.09 -6.02 26.31
CA ALA A 95 10.35 -7.26 26.55
C ALA A 95 9.25 -7.46 25.49
N THR A 96 8.69 -8.66 25.38
CA THR A 96 7.63 -9.00 24.40
C THR A 96 6.39 -8.12 24.57
N VAL A 97 5.89 -7.91 25.79
CA VAL A 97 4.72 -7.05 26.04
C VAL A 97 4.99 -5.62 25.56
N HIS A 98 6.20 -5.10 25.82
CA HIS A 98 6.59 -3.78 25.35
C HIS A 98 6.66 -3.71 23.82
N LEU A 99 7.10 -4.78 23.14
CA LEU A 99 7.07 -4.84 21.66
C LEU A 99 5.63 -4.75 21.14
N THR A 100 4.68 -5.43 21.79
CA THR A 100 3.26 -5.36 21.44
C THR A 100 2.69 -3.96 21.67
N GLU A 101 3.04 -3.29 22.77
CA GLU A 101 2.66 -1.89 23.02
C GLU A 101 3.21 -0.96 21.94
N LEU A 102 4.48 -1.09 21.56
CA LEU A 102 5.08 -0.32 20.48
C LEU A 102 4.37 -0.57 19.14
N ALA A 103 4.08 -1.83 18.80
CA ALA A 103 3.31 -2.17 17.61
C ALA A 103 1.93 -1.50 17.60
N TRP A 104 1.24 -1.44 18.75
CA TRP A 104 -0.02 -0.74 18.90
C TRP A 104 0.12 0.77 18.64
N HIS A 105 1.13 1.41 19.22
CA HIS A 105 1.39 2.84 18.99
C HIS A 105 1.72 3.16 17.53
N ILE A 106 2.50 2.30 16.86
CA ILE A 106 2.84 2.42 15.44
C ILE A 106 1.58 2.25 14.59
N GLY A 107 0.77 1.22 14.87
CA GLY A 107 -0.48 0.94 14.18
C GLY A 107 -1.51 2.06 14.30
N ASN A 108 -1.64 2.68 15.49
CA ASN A 108 -2.50 3.84 15.73
C ASN A 108 -2.13 5.07 14.90
N ARG A 109 -0.94 5.09 14.31
CA ARG A 109 -0.47 6.15 13.41
C ARG A 109 -0.57 5.77 11.95
N HIS A 110 -1.16 4.61 11.64
CA HIS A 110 -1.32 4.09 10.29
C HIS A 110 0.00 3.96 9.53
N LEU A 111 1.08 3.60 10.23
CA LEU A 111 2.39 3.39 9.63
C LEU A 111 2.51 1.96 9.10
N ALA A 112 3.09 1.82 7.91
CA ALA A 112 3.55 0.54 7.43
C ALA A 112 4.63 0.00 8.37
N ALA A 113 4.50 -1.26 8.78
CA ALA A 113 5.43 -1.90 9.71
C ALA A 113 5.69 -3.35 9.33
N ALA A 114 6.95 -3.74 9.25
CA ALA A 114 7.34 -5.15 9.22
C ALA A 114 7.51 -5.62 10.66
N ILE A 115 6.86 -6.72 11.03
CA ILE A 115 6.83 -7.22 12.40
C ILE A 115 7.58 -8.55 12.43
N GLU A 116 8.64 -8.59 13.21
CA GLU A 116 9.45 -9.78 13.47
C GLU A 116 9.32 -10.18 14.95
N ALA A 117 9.92 -11.32 15.33
CA ALA A 117 9.75 -11.87 16.68
C ALA A 117 10.33 -10.95 17.78
N ASP A 118 11.42 -10.22 17.48
CA ASP A 118 12.19 -9.43 18.44
C ASP A 118 12.30 -7.94 18.06
N ARG A 119 11.78 -7.54 16.90
CA ARG A 119 11.86 -6.16 16.39
C ARG A 119 10.70 -5.78 15.47
N ILE A 120 10.56 -4.48 15.26
CA ILE A 120 9.67 -3.90 14.25
C ILE A 120 10.51 -3.01 13.33
N LEU A 121 10.27 -3.10 12.02
CA LEU A 121 10.85 -2.18 11.05
C LEU A 121 9.81 -1.19 10.56
N ILE A 122 10.19 0.08 10.42
CA ILE A 122 9.41 1.12 9.75
C ILE A 122 10.32 1.97 8.87
N LEU A 123 9.76 2.65 7.86
CA LEU A 123 10.48 3.68 7.11
C LEU A 123 10.93 4.82 8.04
N ARG A 124 12.07 5.44 7.73
CA ARG A 124 12.63 6.50 8.57
C ARG A 124 11.73 7.74 8.63
N ASP A 125 11.22 8.01 9.83
CA ASP A 125 10.58 9.27 10.22
C ASP A 125 11.12 9.74 11.58
N HIS A 126 11.81 10.88 11.60
CA HIS A 126 12.45 11.41 12.81
C HIS A 126 11.44 11.78 13.93
N VAL A 127 10.21 12.16 13.60
CA VAL A 127 9.16 12.43 14.59
C VAL A 127 8.72 11.14 15.25
N ILE A 128 8.56 10.08 14.45
CA ILE A 128 8.21 8.75 14.95
C ILE A 128 9.36 8.16 15.78
N LYS A 129 10.62 8.33 15.35
CA LYS A 129 11.81 7.94 16.13
C LYS A 129 11.79 8.53 17.53
N ALA A 130 11.66 9.85 17.65
CA ALA A 130 11.67 10.54 18.94
C ALA A 130 10.52 10.06 19.85
N MET A 131 9.35 9.79 19.27
CA MET A 131 8.19 9.26 20.00
C MET A 131 8.45 7.83 20.51
N LEU A 132 9.02 6.94 19.69
CA LEU A 132 9.34 5.57 20.08
C LEU A 132 10.45 5.52 21.14
N GLU A 133 11.49 6.36 21.01
CA GLU A 133 12.53 6.53 22.03
C GLU A 133 11.94 7.04 23.36
N GLY A 134 11.00 7.99 23.30
CA GLY A 134 10.26 8.47 24.47
C GLY A 134 9.40 7.41 25.17
N LEU A 135 8.94 6.39 24.43
CA LEU A 135 8.26 5.21 24.98
C LEU A 135 9.24 4.15 25.53
N GLY A 136 10.55 4.37 25.36
CA GLY A 136 11.62 3.50 25.86
C GLY A 136 12.02 2.39 24.88
N ALA A 137 11.76 2.57 23.57
CA ALA A 137 12.32 1.70 22.53
C ALA A 137 13.81 2.02 22.28
N THR A 138 14.57 1.02 21.86
CA THR A 138 15.87 1.23 21.21
C THR A 138 15.64 1.32 19.71
N VAL A 139 16.05 2.42 19.07
CA VAL A 139 15.84 2.63 17.63
C VAL A 139 17.19 2.71 16.92
N GLY A 140 17.48 1.70 16.11
CA GLY A 140 18.66 1.62 15.25
C GLY A 140 18.37 2.05 13.82
N GLU A 141 19.41 2.43 13.07
CA GLU A 141 19.32 2.77 11.66
C GLU A 141 19.95 1.67 10.82
N VAL A 142 19.17 1.08 9.90
CA VAL A 142 19.62 -0.03 9.05
C VAL A 142 19.15 0.16 7.61
N VAL A 143 19.75 -0.61 6.69
CA VAL A 143 19.35 -0.67 5.28
C VAL A 143 19.09 -2.12 4.94
N GLU A 144 17.82 -2.48 4.80
CA GLU A 144 17.40 -3.85 4.51
C GLU A 144 16.07 -3.87 3.75
N PRO A 145 15.71 -5.00 3.10
CA PRO A 145 14.44 -5.10 2.40
C PRO A 145 13.24 -4.86 3.33
N PHE A 146 12.38 -3.92 2.99
CA PHE A 146 11.23 -3.59 3.81
C PHE A 146 9.97 -4.27 3.29
N SER A 147 9.40 -5.21 4.06
CA SER A 147 8.18 -5.95 3.71
C SER A 147 7.15 -5.87 4.84
N PRO A 148 6.34 -4.80 4.90
CA PRO A 148 5.39 -4.61 5.98
C PRO A 148 4.25 -5.63 5.93
N VAL A 149 3.66 -5.88 7.09
CA VAL A 149 2.49 -6.76 7.22
C VAL A 149 1.33 -6.15 6.43
N ARG A 150 0.69 -6.98 5.61
CA ARG A 150 -0.50 -6.58 4.86
C ARG A 150 -1.69 -6.38 5.82
N GLY A 151 -2.42 -5.27 5.65
CA GLY A 151 -3.62 -5.00 6.43
C GLY A 151 -4.71 -6.04 6.16
N ALA A 152 -5.57 -6.30 7.14
CA ALA A 152 -6.61 -7.35 7.08
C ALA A 152 -7.57 -7.24 5.88
N TYR A 153 -7.71 -6.04 5.29
CA TYR A 153 -8.61 -5.74 4.17
C TYR A 153 -7.89 -5.56 2.84
N SER A 154 -6.56 -5.75 2.79
CA SER A 154 -5.76 -5.54 1.57
C SER A 154 -5.84 -6.70 0.56
N GLY A 155 -6.63 -7.74 0.84
CA GLY A 155 -6.82 -8.92 0.00
C GLY A 155 -8.25 -9.15 -0.48
N GLN A 156 -9.23 -8.37 -0.04
CA GLN A 156 -10.56 -8.36 -0.65
C GLN A 156 -10.58 -7.33 -1.79
N GLY A 157 -10.00 -7.73 -2.92
CA GLY A 157 -10.51 -7.24 -4.20
C GLY A 157 -12.01 -7.48 -4.22
N HIS A 158 -12.76 -6.51 -4.71
CA HIS A 158 -14.21 -6.48 -4.73
C HIS A 158 -14.80 -7.63 -5.56
N GLU A 159 -14.84 -8.84 -5.00
CA GLU A 159 -15.79 -9.86 -5.42
C GLU A 159 -17.14 -9.47 -4.83
N HIS A 160 -18.06 -8.95 -5.68
CA HIS A 160 -19.52 -8.75 -5.57
C HIS A 160 -19.88 -7.40 -6.26
N SER A 161 -20.71 -7.29 -7.31
CA SER A 161 -21.65 -8.23 -7.92
C SER A 161 -21.95 -7.83 -9.39
N HIS A 162 -21.87 -8.78 -10.31
CA HIS A 162 -22.79 -8.80 -11.44
C HIS A 162 -24.02 -9.58 -10.99
N ALA A 163 -25.01 -8.86 -10.46
CA ALA A 163 -26.38 -9.33 -10.45
C ALA A 163 -27.20 -8.34 -11.28
N HIS A 164 -27.59 -8.77 -12.46
CA HIS A 164 -28.73 -8.21 -13.15
C HIS A 164 -29.95 -8.48 -12.28
N ASP A 165 -30.59 -7.42 -11.79
CA ASP A 165 -32.03 -7.42 -11.57
C ASP A 165 -32.56 -6.04 -11.95
N ASP A 166 -33.09 -5.99 -13.15
CA ASP A 166 -34.02 -4.97 -13.62
C ASP A 166 -35.32 -5.17 -12.84
N HIS A 167 -35.42 -4.50 -11.70
CA HIS A 167 -36.67 -4.34 -10.97
C HIS A 167 -36.97 -2.85 -10.87
N GLY A 168 -37.75 -2.39 -11.85
CA GLY A 168 -38.45 -1.12 -11.80
C GLY A 168 -39.28 -1.02 -10.51
N HIS A 169 -38.95 -0.02 -9.71
CA HIS A 169 -39.81 0.48 -8.66
C HIS A 169 -40.16 1.92 -8.97
N ASP A 170 -41.42 2.10 -9.35
CA ASP A 170 -42.19 3.34 -9.22
C ASP A 170 -41.89 3.95 -7.84
N HIS A 171 -41.30 5.14 -7.85
CA HIS A 171 -41.21 5.97 -6.66
C HIS A 171 -42.23 7.09 -6.78
N HIS A 172 -43.29 6.93 -6.01
CA HIS A 172 -44.23 7.98 -5.64
C HIS A 172 -43.48 9.18 -5.04
N ASP A 173 -43.81 10.37 -5.57
CA ASP A 173 -43.55 11.66 -4.94
C ASP A 173 -44.11 11.65 -3.51
N HIS A 174 -43.22 11.86 -2.54
CA HIS A 174 -43.58 12.30 -1.21
C HIS A 174 -42.85 13.60 -0.92
N ASP A 175 -43.53 14.70 -1.23
CA ASP A 175 -43.27 16.03 -0.69
C ASP A 175 -43.32 15.96 0.85
N HIS A 176 -42.16 16.07 1.48
CA HIS A 176 -42.05 16.40 2.90
C HIS A 176 -41.37 17.75 3.06
N ALA A 177 -42.20 18.78 3.08
CA ALA A 177 -41.86 20.08 3.61
C ALA A 177 -41.47 19.94 5.09
N HIS A 178 -40.20 20.23 5.40
CA HIS A 178 -39.76 20.46 6.77
C HIS A 178 -39.15 21.86 6.87
N GLY A 179 -39.72 22.61 7.81
CA GLY A 179 -39.61 24.05 7.92
C GLY A 179 -38.26 24.53 8.44
N HIS A 180 -37.97 25.75 8.00
CA HIS A 180 -36.94 26.62 8.53
C HIS A 180 -37.10 26.81 10.04
N HIS A 181 -36.06 26.49 10.80
CA HIS A 181 -35.81 27.12 12.08
C HIS A 181 -34.56 27.99 11.93
N ASP A 182 -34.80 29.28 11.68
CA ASP A 182 -33.84 30.35 11.87
C ASP A 182 -33.54 30.46 13.37
N HIS A 183 -32.25 30.39 13.71
CA HIS A 183 -31.75 30.82 15.00
C HIS A 183 -31.10 32.19 14.83
N ASP A 184 -31.88 33.22 15.15
CA ASP A 184 -31.41 34.56 15.43
C ASP A 184 -30.47 34.53 16.64
N HIS A 185 -29.25 35.01 16.47
CA HIS A 185 -28.32 35.29 17.57
C HIS A 185 -28.36 36.80 17.85
N ASP A 186 -29.11 37.16 18.87
CA ASP A 186 -29.12 38.48 19.48
C ASP A 186 -27.72 38.82 20.04
N HIS A 187 -27.09 39.85 19.47
CA HIS A 187 -25.90 40.49 20.00
C HIS A 187 -26.30 41.59 20.99
N HIS A 188 -26.24 41.29 22.29
CA HIS A 188 -26.28 42.32 23.32
C HIS A 188 -24.86 42.76 23.72
N HIS A 189 -24.53 43.99 23.33
CA HIS A 189 -23.49 44.80 23.95
C HIS A 189 -23.89 45.21 25.37
N HIS A 190 -22.95 45.17 26.30
CA HIS A 190 -22.95 46.13 27.41
C HIS A 190 -21.53 46.46 27.87
N HIS A 191 -21.27 47.76 27.93
CA HIS A 191 -20.15 48.41 28.60
C HIS A 191 -20.34 48.37 30.12
N ASP A 192 -19.27 48.08 30.87
CA ASP A 192 -18.51 49.07 31.68
C ASP A 192 -17.14 48.47 32.06
#